data_AF-A0AAN9TRL9-F1
#
_entry.id   AF-A0AAN9TRL9-F1
#
_cell.length_a   1.000
_cell.length_b   1.000
_cell.length_c   1.000
_cell.angle_alpha   90.00
_cell.angle_beta   90.00
_cell.angle_gamma   90.00
#
_symmetry.space_group_name_H-M   'P 1'
#
loop_
_entity.id
_entity.type
_entity.pdbx_description
1 polymer ?
#
loop_
_entity_poly.entity_id
_entity_poly.type
_entity_poly.pdbx_seq_one_letter_code
_entity_poly.pdbx_strand_id
1 'polypeptide(L)'
;MLSIEVLNTGGSSLEAVTVATAILEDSELTNAGYGSNLTIDGYVECDASVMNGSDLNFGAVGAVSGVKNPVLLAKKICCNQNKPMELGRIPPSVVVGPGAYEIAQKSSDVLTVFPESLITPMYGCGCWAETSDQLKNGIAVTTTGCGEHLMKTILAREVAMKMKESTNLPCVTLSDSVNSAFLSQ
;
A
#
# COMPACT_ATOMS: atom_id res chain seq x y z
N MET A 1 -12.59 -9.29 -11.58
CA MET A 1 -13.14 -9.59 -12.92
C MET A 1 -12.37 -8.86 -14.03
N LEU A 2 -12.00 -7.59 -13.85
CA LEU A 2 -11.29 -6.78 -14.85
C LEU A 2 -9.99 -7.42 -15.41
N SER A 3 -9.14 -8.02 -14.58
CA SER A 3 -7.90 -8.66 -15.05
C SER A 3 -8.14 -9.91 -15.92
N ILE A 4 -9.17 -10.70 -15.63
CA ILE A 4 -9.56 -11.86 -16.44
C ILE A 4 -10.13 -11.40 -17.78
N GLU A 5 -10.87 -10.28 -17.79
CA GLU A 5 -11.40 -9.67 -19.01
C GLU A 5 -10.29 -9.19 -19.96
N VAL A 6 -9.21 -8.60 -19.42
CA VAL A 6 -8.01 -8.24 -20.20
C VAL A 6 -7.47 -9.47 -20.94
N LEU A 7 -7.34 -10.62 -20.26
CA LEU A 7 -6.86 -11.85 -20.90
C LEU A 7 -7.86 -12.39 -21.94
N ASN A 8 -9.15 -12.40 -21.61
CA ASN A 8 -10.21 -12.89 -22.50
C ASN A 8 -10.35 -12.07 -23.79
N THR A 9 -9.98 -10.78 -23.76
CA THR A 9 -9.99 -9.88 -24.92
C THR A 9 -8.67 -9.88 -25.70
N GLY A 10 -7.72 -10.73 -25.32
CA GLY A 10 -6.41 -10.87 -26.00
C GLY A 10 -5.34 -9.89 -25.51
N GLY A 11 -5.55 -9.23 -24.37
CA GLY A 11 -4.55 -8.40 -23.71
C GLY A 11 -3.38 -9.20 -23.15
N SER A 12 -2.28 -8.51 -22.83
CA SER A 12 -1.05 -9.16 -22.35
C SER A 12 -1.13 -9.57 -20.88
N SER A 13 -0.33 -10.57 -20.48
CA SER A 13 -0.20 -10.96 -19.06
C SER A 13 0.33 -9.82 -18.19
N LEU A 14 1.24 -9.01 -18.72
CA LEU A 14 1.74 -7.80 -18.07
C LEU A 14 0.61 -6.81 -17.80
N GLU A 15 -0.27 -6.59 -18.78
CA GLU A 15 -1.42 -5.71 -18.61
C GLU A 15 -2.39 -6.27 -17.57
N ALA A 16 -2.75 -7.54 -17.67
CA ALA A 16 -3.67 -8.19 -16.74
C ALA A 16 -3.20 -8.12 -15.28
N VAL A 17 -1.92 -8.39 -15.01
CA VAL A 17 -1.37 -8.30 -13.65
C VAL A 17 -1.32 -6.86 -13.16
N THR A 18 -0.95 -5.90 -14.00
CA THR A 18 -0.90 -4.49 -13.61
C THR A 18 -2.30 -3.93 -13.28
N VAL A 19 -3.33 -4.36 -14.01
CA VAL A 19 -4.73 -4.02 -13.71
C VAL A 19 -5.16 -4.65 -12.39
N ALA A 20 -4.84 -5.93 -12.16
CA ALA A 20 -5.16 -6.60 -10.91
C ALA A 20 -4.51 -5.91 -9.71
N THR A 21 -3.23 -5.57 -9.80
CA THR A 21 -2.51 -4.87 -8.73
C THR A 21 -3.01 -3.44 -8.53
N ALA A 22 -3.33 -2.70 -9.60
CA ALA A 22 -3.87 -1.35 -9.46
C ALA A 22 -5.22 -1.35 -8.71
N ILE A 23 -6.06 -2.37 -8.91
CA ILE A 23 -7.31 -2.54 -8.13
C ILE A 23 -7.01 -2.78 -6.65
N LEU A 24 -5.95 -3.52 -6.34
CA LEU A 24 -5.52 -3.71 -4.94
C LEU A 24 -4.98 -2.41 -4.35
N GLU A 25 -4.14 -1.67 -5.08
CA GLU A 25 -3.62 -0.35 -4.67
C GLU A 25 -4.70 0.71 -4.47
N ASP A 26 -5.82 0.62 -5.19
CA ASP A 26 -6.99 1.48 -5.00
C ASP A 26 -7.80 1.14 -3.73
N SER A 27 -7.56 -0.03 -3.14
CA SER A 27 -8.26 -0.50 -1.93
C SER A 27 -7.57 -0.03 -0.66
N GLU A 28 -8.32 0.64 0.21
CA GLU A 28 -7.88 1.01 1.56
C GLU A 28 -7.53 -0.19 2.46
N LEU A 29 -7.98 -1.39 2.10
CA LEU A 29 -7.76 -2.61 2.88
C LEU A 29 -6.39 -3.24 2.67
N THR A 30 -5.60 -2.72 1.73
CA THR A 30 -4.28 -3.25 1.41
C THR A 30 -3.20 -2.25 1.77
N ASN A 31 -2.06 -2.74 2.28
CA ASN A 31 -0.89 -1.88 2.52
C ASN A 31 -0.14 -1.58 1.20
N ALA A 32 -0.84 -0.97 0.25
CA ALA A 32 -0.34 -0.56 -1.05
C ALA A 32 -1.17 0.60 -1.59
N GLY A 33 -0.54 1.50 -2.37
CA GLY A 33 -1.23 2.65 -2.96
C GLY A 33 -1.96 3.50 -1.92
N TYR A 34 -3.28 3.59 -2.05
CA TYR A 34 -4.17 4.38 -1.18
C TYR A 34 -4.28 3.82 0.25
N GLY A 35 -4.10 2.52 0.45
CA GLY A 35 -4.16 1.89 1.79
C GLY A 35 -2.80 1.74 2.47
N SER A 36 -1.74 2.33 1.91
CA SER A 36 -0.38 2.22 2.46
C SER A 36 -0.25 2.82 3.86
N ASN A 37 0.60 2.18 4.67
CA ASN A 37 1.07 2.71 5.93
C ASN A 37 1.78 4.05 5.74
N LEU A 38 1.69 4.89 6.77
CA LEU A 38 2.40 6.16 6.82
C LEU A 38 3.87 5.97 7.18
N THR A 39 4.73 6.82 6.63
CA THR A 39 6.10 7.01 7.06
C THR A 39 6.14 7.61 8.47
N ILE A 40 7.34 7.70 9.06
CA ILE A 40 7.55 8.36 10.36
C ILE A 40 7.08 9.83 10.37
N ASP A 41 7.12 10.48 9.22
CA ASP A 41 6.71 11.86 9.02
C ASP A 41 5.23 12.00 8.64
N GLY A 42 4.48 10.89 8.62
CA GLY A 42 3.02 10.90 8.48
C GLY A 42 2.49 10.99 7.05
N TYR A 43 3.31 10.69 6.03
CA TYR A 43 2.91 10.68 4.62
C TYR A 43 3.07 9.29 3.98
N VAL A 44 2.56 9.08 2.77
CA VAL A 44 2.65 7.78 2.07
C VAL A 44 3.84 7.74 1.11
N GLU A 45 4.63 6.68 1.20
CA GLU A 45 5.63 6.27 0.21
C GLU A 45 5.40 4.81 -0.16
N CYS A 46 5.45 4.52 -1.46
CA CYS A 46 5.15 3.20 -1.99
C CYS A 46 6.33 2.62 -2.77
N ASP A 47 6.41 1.29 -2.75
CA ASP A 47 7.28 0.49 -3.59
C ASP A 47 6.43 -0.40 -4.50
N ALA A 48 6.83 -0.56 -5.76
CA ALA A 48 6.17 -1.50 -6.68
C ALA A 48 7.15 -1.97 -7.76
N SER A 49 6.94 -3.19 -8.26
CA SER A 49 7.73 -3.73 -9.36
C SER A 49 6.91 -4.68 -10.23
N VAL A 50 7.31 -4.80 -11.50
CA VAL A 50 6.75 -5.76 -12.45
C VAL A 50 7.83 -6.27 -13.39
N MET A 51 7.62 -7.47 -13.94
CA MET A 51 8.48 -8.08 -14.92
C MET A 51 7.65 -8.64 -16.07
N ASN A 52 8.10 -8.45 -17.30
CA ASN A 52 7.52 -9.07 -18.47
C ASN A 52 8.30 -10.34 -18.85
N GLY A 53 7.66 -11.50 -18.77
CA GLY A 53 8.31 -12.78 -19.05
C GLY A 53 8.65 -13.03 -20.52
N SER A 54 8.04 -12.28 -21.47
CA SER A 54 8.28 -12.51 -22.90
C SER A 54 9.59 -11.89 -23.41
N ASP A 55 10.01 -10.77 -22.83
CA ASP A 55 11.23 -10.05 -23.21
C ASP A 55 12.21 -9.87 -22.02
N LEU A 56 11.86 -10.43 -20.85
CA LEU A 56 12.62 -10.36 -19.60
C LEU A 56 12.81 -8.93 -19.06
N ASN A 57 12.08 -7.94 -19.58
CA ASN A 57 12.17 -6.59 -19.08
C ASN A 57 11.61 -6.49 -17.67
N PHE A 58 12.23 -5.61 -16.89
CA PHE A 58 11.87 -5.36 -15.51
C PHE A 58 11.72 -3.86 -15.27
N GLY A 59 10.75 -3.49 -14.43
CA GLY A 59 10.55 -2.13 -14.00
C GLY A 59 10.14 -2.07 -12.54
N ALA A 60 10.76 -1.18 -11.79
CA ALA A 60 10.42 -0.94 -10.39
C ALA A 60 10.49 0.53 -10.01
N VAL A 61 9.70 0.86 -9.00
CA VAL A 61 9.76 2.12 -8.27
C VAL A 61 9.85 1.88 -6.78
N GLY A 62 10.45 2.83 -6.07
CA GLY A 62 10.53 2.76 -4.62
C GLY A 62 10.55 4.12 -3.96
N ALA A 63 10.13 4.18 -2.69
CA ALA A 63 9.94 5.40 -1.92
C ALA A 63 9.21 6.50 -2.71
N VAL A 64 8.23 6.12 -3.55
CA VAL A 64 7.53 7.10 -4.41
C VAL A 64 6.26 7.57 -3.70
N SER A 65 6.09 8.89 -3.63
CA SER A 65 4.88 9.54 -3.12
C SER A 65 4.11 10.22 -4.25
N GLY A 66 2.81 10.51 -4.04
CA GLY A 66 1.98 11.26 -4.99
C GLY A 66 1.64 10.52 -6.29
N VAL A 67 1.86 9.21 -6.38
CA VAL A 67 1.47 8.38 -7.53
C VAL A 67 0.29 7.51 -7.11
N LYS A 68 -0.84 7.60 -7.83
CA LYS A 68 -2.06 6.87 -7.45
C LYS A 68 -1.83 5.35 -7.41
N ASN A 69 -1.21 4.83 -8.47
CA ASN A 69 -0.99 3.40 -8.66
C ASN A 69 0.50 3.14 -8.97
N PRO A 70 1.36 2.94 -7.96
CA PRO A 70 2.79 2.66 -8.14
C PRO A 70 3.10 1.53 -9.14
N VAL A 71 2.26 0.49 -9.23
CA VAL A 71 2.43 -0.60 -10.21
C VAL A 71 2.34 -0.12 -11.66
N LEU A 72 1.52 0.89 -11.96
CA LEU A 72 1.41 1.44 -13.32
C LEU A 72 2.65 2.22 -13.70
N LEU A 73 3.28 2.89 -12.72
CA LEU A 73 4.58 3.53 -12.93
C LEU A 73 5.67 2.48 -13.14
N ALA A 74 5.70 1.41 -12.34
CA ALA A 74 6.62 0.28 -12.53
C ALA A 74 6.46 -0.37 -13.91
N LYS A 75 5.21 -0.57 -14.39
CA LYS A 75 4.91 -1.02 -15.76
C LYS A 75 5.52 -0.09 -16.80
N LYS A 76 5.40 1.22 -16.60
CA LYS A 76 5.99 2.19 -17.53
C LYS A 76 7.51 2.11 -17.58
N ILE A 77 8.17 1.95 -16.43
CA ILE A 77 9.62 1.71 -16.36
C ILE A 77 9.98 0.42 -17.11
N CYS A 78 9.23 -0.66 -16.89
CA CYS A 78 9.41 -1.94 -17.57
C CYS A 78 9.30 -1.82 -19.10
N CYS A 79 8.25 -1.16 -19.61
CA CYS A 79 8.06 -0.97 -21.04
C CYS A 79 9.10 -0.03 -21.67
N ASN A 80 9.70 0.87 -20.88
CA ASN A 80 10.72 1.78 -21.36
C ASN A 80 12.09 1.11 -21.52
N GLN A 81 12.34 -0.07 -20.94
CA GLN A 81 13.60 -0.81 -21.09
C GLN A 81 13.97 -1.09 -22.57
N ASN A 82 12.96 -1.29 -23.43
CA ASN A 82 13.15 -1.52 -24.86
C ASN A 82 13.40 -0.23 -25.68
N LYS A 83 13.34 0.96 -25.06
CA LYS A 83 13.43 2.23 -25.80
C LYS A 83 14.87 2.73 -25.82
N PRO A 84 15.45 3.03 -26.99
CA PRO A 84 16.79 3.60 -27.06
C PRO A 84 16.81 5.00 -26.42
N MET A 85 17.84 5.28 -25.63
CA MET A 85 18.10 6.62 -25.11
C MET A 85 19.25 7.30 -25.85
N GLU A 86 19.30 8.62 -25.79
CA GLU A 86 20.40 9.41 -26.30
C GLU A 86 21.75 8.92 -25.74
N LEU A 87 22.78 8.97 -26.59
CA LEU A 87 24.14 8.53 -26.29
C LEU A 87 24.25 7.02 -26.03
N GLY A 88 23.28 6.20 -26.47
CA GLY A 88 23.32 4.74 -26.34
C GLY A 88 23.15 4.25 -24.90
N ARG A 89 22.55 5.07 -24.04
CA ARG A 89 22.32 4.72 -22.63
C ARG A 89 21.25 3.63 -22.51
N ILE A 90 21.45 2.74 -21.53
CA ILE A 90 20.45 1.76 -21.13
C ILE A 90 19.42 2.46 -20.23
N PRO A 91 18.11 2.33 -20.50
CA PRO A 91 17.07 2.88 -19.65
C PRO A 91 17.15 2.33 -18.21
N PRO A 92 16.86 3.15 -17.19
CA PRO A 92 16.85 2.68 -15.81
C PRO A 92 15.72 1.66 -15.61
N SER A 93 16.02 0.53 -14.98
CA SER A 93 15.04 -0.50 -14.62
C SER A 93 14.41 -0.27 -13.24
N VAL A 94 15.05 0.55 -12.41
CA VAL A 94 14.58 0.94 -11.07
C VAL A 94 14.74 2.44 -10.90
N VAL A 95 13.71 3.13 -10.42
CA VAL A 95 13.76 4.57 -10.12
C VAL A 95 13.10 4.83 -8.78
N VAL A 96 13.69 5.65 -7.93
CA VAL A 96 13.17 5.88 -6.57
C VAL A 96 12.95 7.35 -6.25
N GLY A 97 12.11 7.61 -5.24
CA GLY A 97 11.94 8.93 -4.65
C GLY A 97 11.43 9.99 -5.65
N PRO A 98 11.93 11.24 -5.56
CA PRO A 98 11.50 12.34 -6.43
C PRO A 98 11.71 12.05 -7.93
N GLY A 99 12.77 11.32 -8.28
CA GLY A 99 13.03 10.96 -9.68
C GLY A 99 11.95 10.06 -10.28
N ALA A 100 11.37 9.16 -9.48
CA ALA A 100 10.24 8.34 -9.92
C ALA A 100 8.98 9.20 -10.10
N TYR A 101 8.73 10.13 -9.18
CA TYR A 101 7.60 11.06 -9.26
C TYR A 101 7.69 11.98 -10.48
N GLU A 102 8.87 12.51 -10.81
CA GLU A 102 9.06 13.31 -12.03
C GLU A 102 8.75 12.53 -13.32
N ILE A 103 9.10 11.23 -13.36
CA ILE A 103 8.75 10.36 -14.49
C ILE A 103 7.23 10.17 -14.56
N ALA A 104 6.57 10.03 -13.41
CA ALA A 104 5.11 9.95 -13.34
C ALA A 104 4.44 11.23 -13.87
N GLN A 105 4.91 12.41 -13.47
CA GLN A 105 4.37 13.70 -13.92
C GLN A 105 4.51 13.90 -15.44
N LYS A 106 5.56 13.36 -16.05
CA LYS A 106 5.81 13.44 -17.49
C LYS A 106 5.05 12.37 -18.29
N SER A 107 4.33 11.48 -17.63
CA SER A 107 3.62 10.36 -18.25
C SER A 107 2.14 10.68 -18.44
N SER A 108 1.60 10.37 -19.62
CA SER A 108 0.15 10.37 -19.88
C SER A 108 -0.60 9.23 -19.18
N ASP A 109 0.09 8.14 -18.89
CA ASP A 109 -0.52 6.85 -18.49
C ASP A 109 -0.44 6.60 -16.98
N VAL A 110 0.14 7.55 -16.23
CA VAL A 110 0.31 7.45 -14.78
C VAL A 110 -0.32 8.67 -14.15
N LEU A 111 -1.31 8.46 -13.29
CA LEU A 111 -1.98 9.55 -12.60
C LEU A 111 -1.18 9.95 -11.36
N THR A 112 -0.74 11.21 -11.34
CA THR A 112 -0.20 11.85 -10.14
C THR A 112 -1.31 12.52 -9.35
N VAL A 113 -1.23 12.42 -8.04
CA VAL A 113 -2.19 12.98 -7.08
C VAL A 113 -1.46 13.78 -6.01
N PHE A 114 -2.21 14.55 -5.22
CA PHE A 114 -1.66 15.17 -4.01
C PHE A 114 -1.29 14.06 -3.01
N PRO A 115 -0.08 14.05 -2.43
CA PRO A 115 0.35 13.02 -1.47
C PRO A 115 -0.65 12.76 -0.35
N GLU A 116 -1.34 13.80 0.12
CA GLU A 116 -2.32 13.73 1.21
C GLU A 116 -3.57 12.93 0.81
N SER A 117 -3.91 12.86 -0.48
CA SER A 117 -5.02 12.05 -0.98
C SER A 117 -4.75 10.56 -0.96
N LEU A 118 -3.49 10.14 -0.74
CA LEU A 118 -3.12 8.74 -0.54
C LEU A 118 -3.29 8.30 0.92
N ILE A 119 -3.59 9.22 1.84
CA ILE A 119 -3.77 8.91 3.25
C ILE A 119 -5.19 8.39 3.48
N THR A 120 -5.31 7.09 3.77
CA THR A 120 -6.58 6.50 4.20
C THR A 120 -6.91 6.86 5.66
N PRO A 121 -8.20 6.98 6.03
CA PRO A 121 -8.62 7.05 7.43
C PRO A 121 -8.33 5.75 8.20
N MET A 122 -7.97 4.67 7.51
CA MET A 122 -7.67 3.36 8.09
C MET A 122 -6.22 3.29 8.60
N TYR A 123 -5.94 3.99 9.71
CA TYR A 123 -4.67 3.92 10.42
C TYR A 123 -4.83 3.21 11.77
N GLY A 124 -3.73 2.69 12.30
CA GLY A 124 -3.75 1.97 13.57
C GLY A 124 -4.07 0.48 13.45
N CYS A 125 -3.91 -0.11 12.27
CA CYS A 125 -4.11 -1.54 12.06
C CYS A 125 -2.93 -2.37 12.59
N GLY A 126 -1.70 -1.91 12.30
CA GLY A 126 -0.45 -2.56 12.69
C GLY A 126 0.02 -2.21 14.10
N CYS A 127 -0.01 -0.94 14.47
CA CYS A 127 0.36 -0.48 15.80
C CYS A 127 -0.48 0.70 16.26
N TRP A 128 -0.64 0.84 17.58
CA TRP A 128 -1.28 1.98 18.23
C TRP A 128 -0.57 2.27 19.54
N ALA A 129 -0.34 3.53 19.86
CA ALA A 129 0.14 3.94 21.17
C ALA A 129 -0.53 5.25 21.56
N GLU A 130 -1.08 5.30 22.78
CA GLU A 130 -1.77 6.47 23.30
C GLU A 130 -1.56 6.56 24.82
N THR A 131 -1.33 7.78 25.31
CA THR A 131 -1.28 8.07 26.75
C THR A 131 -2.42 9.01 27.09
N SER A 132 -3.22 8.67 28.11
CA SER A 132 -4.30 9.55 28.57
C SER A 132 -3.81 10.46 29.69
N ASP A 133 -3.91 11.78 29.47
CA ASP A 133 -3.57 12.81 30.48
C ASP A 133 -4.44 12.74 31.74
N GLN A 134 -5.67 12.20 31.63
CA GLN A 134 -6.61 12.16 32.76
C GLN A 134 -6.41 10.96 33.69
N LEU A 135 -5.85 9.84 33.20
CA LEU A 135 -5.79 8.56 33.95
C LEU A 135 -4.37 8.04 34.21
N LYS A 136 -3.30 8.70 33.73
CA LYS A 136 -1.89 8.27 33.84
C LYS A 136 -1.61 6.85 33.33
N ASN A 137 -2.50 6.26 32.55
CA ASN A 137 -2.30 4.96 31.92
C ASN A 137 -1.97 5.15 30.43
N GLY A 138 -0.87 4.54 29.99
CA GLY A 138 -0.50 4.44 28.59
C GLY A 138 -0.88 3.07 28.05
N ILE A 139 -1.43 3.02 26.84
CA ILE A 139 -1.75 1.79 26.13
C ILE A 139 -0.92 1.77 24.85
N ALA A 140 -0.27 0.63 24.59
CA ALA A 140 0.39 0.37 23.33
C ALA A 140 0.00 -1.02 22.84
N VAL A 141 -0.35 -1.13 21.56
CA VAL A 141 -0.74 -2.37 20.90
C VAL A 141 0.07 -2.51 19.62
N THR A 142 0.60 -3.69 19.38
CA THR A 142 1.23 -4.07 18.11
C THR A 142 0.63 -5.37 17.65
N THR A 143 0.37 -5.49 16.35
CA THR A 143 -0.24 -6.67 15.74
C THR A 143 0.72 -7.27 14.72
N THR A 144 0.56 -8.56 14.46
CA THR A 144 1.28 -9.31 13.43
C THR A 144 0.36 -10.38 12.88
N GLY A 145 0.55 -10.78 11.63
CA GLY A 145 -0.32 -11.75 10.95
C GLY A 145 -0.64 -11.34 9.51
N CYS A 146 -1.78 -11.81 9.02
CA CYS A 146 -2.23 -11.53 7.66
C CYS A 146 -2.70 -10.08 7.56
N GLY A 147 -1.94 -9.25 6.83
CA GLY A 147 -2.17 -7.81 6.74
C GLY A 147 -3.61 -7.44 6.35
N GLU A 148 -4.21 -8.15 5.40
CA GLU A 148 -5.60 -7.91 4.98
C GLU A 148 -6.60 -8.05 6.14
N HIS A 149 -6.46 -9.07 6.99
CA HIS A 149 -7.34 -9.25 8.15
C HIS A 149 -7.09 -8.17 9.23
N LEU A 150 -5.83 -7.77 9.43
CA LEU A 150 -5.47 -6.71 10.37
C LEU A 150 -6.00 -5.34 9.92
N MET A 151 -5.95 -5.06 8.60
CA MET A 151 -6.47 -3.84 8.00
C MET A 151 -8.00 -3.78 8.09
N LYS A 152 -8.72 -4.84 7.69
CA LYS A 152 -10.19 -4.91 7.76
C LYS A 152 -10.77 -4.59 9.13
N THR A 153 -10.04 -4.95 10.19
CA THR A 153 -10.51 -4.87 11.57
C THR A 153 -9.93 -3.69 12.34
N ILE A 154 -8.97 -2.96 11.75
CA ILE A 154 -8.19 -1.89 12.41
C ILE A 154 -7.70 -2.36 13.80
N LEU A 155 -7.16 -3.59 13.83
CA LEU A 155 -7.08 -4.39 15.06
C LEU A 155 -6.33 -3.70 16.20
N ALA A 156 -5.17 -3.09 15.92
CA ALA A 156 -4.35 -2.50 16.99
C ALA A 156 -5.09 -1.34 17.69
N ARG A 157 -5.76 -0.48 16.92
CA ARG A 157 -6.55 0.63 17.43
C ARG A 157 -7.82 0.15 18.14
N GLU A 158 -8.56 -0.80 17.57
CA GLU A 158 -9.77 -1.35 18.21
C GLU A 158 -9.47 -1.98 19.57
N VAL A 159 -8.40 -2.78 19.67
CA VAL A 159 -7.96 -3.34 20.94
C VAL A 159 -7.56 -2.24 21.93
N ALA A 160 -6.84 -1.21 21.47
CA ALA A 160 -6.44 -0.10 22.32
C ALA A 160 -7.64 0.70 22.87
N MET A 161 -8.64 0.98 22.02
CA MET A 161 -9.85 1.69 22.41
C MET A 161 -10.68 0.88 23.41
N LYS A 162 -10.90 -0.41 23.16
CA LYS A 162 -11.60 -1.29 24.10
C LYS A 162 -10.85 -1.44 25.44
N MET A 163 -9.51 -1.50 25.41
CA MET A 163 -8.71 -1.50 26.64
C MET A 163 -8.82 -0.20 27.43
N LYS A 164 -9.04 0.93 26.76
CA LYS A 164 -9.19 2.23 27.40
C LYS A 164 -10.56 2.40 28.07
N GLU A 165 -11.61 1.87 27.46
CA GLU A 165 -12.99 1.99 27.93
C GLU A 165 -13.37 0.91 28.97
N SER A 166 -12.66 -0.23 28.97
CA SER A 166 -12.98 -1.36 29.84
C SER A 166 -12.45 -1.19 31.26
N THR A 167 -13.27 -1.57 32.24
CA THR A 167 -12.88 -1.71 33.66
C THR A 167 -12.42 -3.13 34.01
N ASN A 168 -12.44 -4.07 33.05
CA ASN A 168 -12.05 -5.46 33.27
C ASN A 168 -10.52 -5.62 33.30
N LEU A 169 -10.05 -6.81 33.72
CA LEU A 169 -8.63 -7.14 33.62
C LEU A 169 -8.16 -7.08 32.15
N PRO A 170 -6.96 -6.53 31.87
CA PRO A 170 -6.46 -6.38 30.50
C PRO A 170 -6.44 -7.69 29.69
N CYS A 171 -6.18 -8.84 30.34
CA CYS A 171 -6.17 -10.13 29.68
C CYS A 171 -7.56 -10.57 29.19
N VAL A 172 -8.61 -10.25 29.96
CA VAL A 172 -10.00 -10.56 29.58
C VAL A 172 -10.42 -9.65 28.43
N THR A 173 -10.19 -8.34 28.57
CA THR A 173 -10.52 -7.36 27.53
C THR A 173 -9.78 -7.65 26.23
N LEU A 174 -8.52 -8.06 26.28
CA LEU A 174 -7.77 -8.47 25.10
C LEU A 174 -8.42 -9.69 24.42
N SER A 175 -8.71 -10.74 25.20
CA SER A 175 -9.30 -11.97 24.65
C SER A 175 -10.66 -11.69 24.02
N ASP A 176 -11.50 -10.90 24.67
CA ASP A 176 -12.82 -10.51 24.14
C ASP A 176 -12.70 -9.66 22.88
N SER A 177 -11.74 -8.72 22.87
CA SER A 177 -11.48 -7.85 21.72
C SER A 177 -11.04 -8.64 20.51
N VAL A 178 -10.10 -9.59 20.66
CA VAL A 178 -9.64 -10.45 19.56
C VAL A 178 -10.76 -11.38 19.09
N ASN A 179 -11.50 -12.01 20.01
CA ASN A 179 -12.59 -12.90 19.64
C ASN A 179 -13.70 -12.16 18.86
N SER A 180 -14.11 -10.99 19.34
CA SER A 180 -15.22 -10.22 18.75
C SER A 180 -14.84 -9.39 17.52
N ALA A 181 -13.63 -8.83 17.49
CA ALA A 181 -13.19 -7.94 16.41
C ALA A 181 -12.45 -8.68 15.31
N PHE A 182 -11.87 -9.86 15.56
CA PHE A 182 -11.00 -10.55 14.59
C PHE A 182 -11.48 -11.96 14.22
N LEU A 183 -11.88 -12.79 15.20
CA LEU A 183 -12.21 -14.21 14.93
C LEU A 183 -13.68 -14.44 14.53
N SER A 184 -14.58 -13.51 14.85
CA SER A 184 -16.01 -13.61 14.53
C SER A 184 -16.44 -12.79 13.30
N GLN A 185 -15.50 -12.25 12.53
CA GLN A 185 -15.73 -11.59 11.24
C GLN A 185 -15.46 -12.56 10.08
#